data_AF-A0A3D1Q5Y2-F1
#
_entry.id   AF-A0A3D1Q5Y2-F1
#
_cell.length_a   1.000
_cell.length_b   1.000
_cell.length_c   1.000
_cell.angle_alpha   90.00
_cell.angle_beta   90.00
_cell.angle_gamma   90.00
#
_symmetry.space_group_name_H-M   'P 1'
#
loop_
_entity.id
_entity.type
_entity.pdbx_description
1 polymer ?
#
loop_
_entity_poly.entity_id
_entity_poly.type
_entity_poly.pdbx_seq_one_letter_code
_entity_poly.pdbx_strand_id
1 'polypeptide(L)' 'MVELPPDFAKVLEKSQPARSFFEQLSYTHQKDYVQWINSAKRPATRTARIEKALSMLQAGKKSR' A
#
# COMPACT_ATOMS: atom_id res chain seq x y z
N MET A 1 -11.54 1.77 -10.18
CA MET A 1 -10.56 2.50 -9.35
C MET A 1 -10.55 1.88 -7.97
N VAL A 2 -9.39 1.62 -7.37
CA VAL A 2 -9.31 1.19 -5.96
C VAL A 2 -9.40 2.43 -5.08
N GLU A 3 -10.21 2.40 -4.02
CA GLU A 3 -10.23 3.48 -3.02
C GLU A 3 -8.94 3.47 -2.20
N LEU A 4 -7.97 4.28 -2.64
CA LEU A 4 -6.70 4.40 -1.94
C LEU A 4 -6.89 5.21 -0.65
N PRO A 5 -6.56 4.66 0.53
CA PRO A 5 -6.71 5.40 1.77
C PRO A 5 -5.75 6.60 1.81
N PRO A 6 -6.18 7.77 2.34
CA PRO A 6 -5.41 9.00 2.27
C PRO A 6 -4.08 8.94 3.02
N ASP A 7 -3.99 8.15 4.09
CA ASP A 7 -2.74 7.90 4.79
C ASP A 7 -1.78 7.03 3.98
N PHE A 8 -2.28 6.00 3.29
CA PHE A 8 -1.45 5.20 2.39
C PHE A 8 -0.97 6.01 1.17
N ALA A 9 -1.85 6.83 0.59
CA ALA A 9 -1.51 7.75 -0.49
C ALA A 9 -0.38 8.71 -0.10
N LYS A 10 -0.47 9.32 1.09
CA LYS A 10 0.58 10.21 1.62
C LYS A 10 1.94 9.52 1.75
N VAL A 11 1.98 8.25 2.14
CA VAL A 11 3.26 7.53 2.24
C VAL A 11 3.79 7.14 0.86
N LEU A 12 2.91 6.75 -0.07
CA LEU A 12 3.30 6.49 -1.46
C LEU A 12 3.85 7.74 -2.16
N GLU A 13 3.28 8.92 -1.91
CA GLU A 13 3.81 10.20 -2.42
C GLU A 13 5.22 10.51 -1.94
N LYS A 14 5.58 10.08 -0.72
CA LYS A 14 6.94 10.22 -0.19
C LYS A 14 7.95 9.27 -0.86
N SER A 15 7.49 8.28 -1.61
CA SER A 15 8.34 7.26 -2.23
C SER A 15 7.90 6.99 -3.67
N GLN A 16 8.42 7.78 -4.60
CA GLN A 16 8.18 7.64 -6.04
C GLN A 16 8.35 6.20 -6.58
N PRO A 17 9.39 5.43 -6.19
CA PRO A 17 9.54 4.05 -6.67
C PRO A 17 8.39 3.13 -6.23
N ALA A 18 7.94 3.28 -4.98
CA ALA A 18 6.83 2.50 -4.43
C ALA A 18 5.51 2.85 -5.13
N ARG A 19 5.28 4.15 -5.37
CA ARG A 19 4.11 4.64 -6.09
C ARG A 19 4.05 4.10 -7.52
N SER A 20 5.14 4.24 -8.27
CA SER A 20 5.19 3.75 -9.65
C SER A 20 5.00 2.24 -9.73
N PHE A 21 5.57 1.47 -8.79
CA PHE A 21 5.33 0.03 -8.75
C PHE A 21 3.87 -0.31 -8.39
N PHE A 22 3.28 0.39 -7.42
CA PHE A 22 1.87 0.23 -7.04
C PHE A 22 0.92 0.53 -8.20
N GLU A 23 1.17 1.60 -8.96
CA GLU A 23 0.38 1.99 -10.14
C GLU A 23 0.49 0.95 -11.27
N GLN A 24 1.61 0.22 -11.36
CA GLN A 24 1.79 -0.90 -12.31
C GLN A 24 1.11 -2.21 -11.88
N LEU A 25 0.72 -2.34 -10.60
CA LEU A 25 0.02 -3.53 -10.13
C LEU A 25 -1.37 -3.64 -10.76
N SER A 26 -1.85 -4.87 -10.95
CA SER A 26 -3.24 -5.07 -11.37
C SER A 26 -4.22 -4.62 -10.27
N TYR A 27 -5.45 -4.33 -10.69
CA TYR A 27 -6.53 -3.91 -9.79
C TYR A 27 -6.68 -4.80 -8.55
N THR A 28 -6.57 -6.13 -8.72
CA THR A 28 -6.66 -7.09 -7.61
C THR A 28 -5.58 -6.85 -6.56
N HIS A 29 -4.31 -6.79 -6.96
CA HIS A 29 -3.21 -6.57 -6.01
C HIS A 29 -3.29 -5.20 -5.34
N GLN A 30 -3.67 -4.15 -6.08
CA GLN A 30 -3.91 -2.82 -5.49
C GLN A 30 -5.00 -2.89 -4.42
N LYS A 31 -6.10 -3.58 -4.71
CA LYS A 31 -7.22 -3.79 -3.78
C LYS A 31 -6.80 -4.59 -2.56
N ASP A 32 -5.97 -5.63 -2.72
CA ASP A 32 -5.50 -6.46 -1.62
C ASP A 32 -4.66 -5.67 -0.62
N TYR A 33 -3.73 -4.83 -1.09
CA TYR A 33 -2.97 -3.93 -0.22
C TYR A 33 -3.89 -2.97 0.54
N VAL A 34 -4.85 -2.37 -0.15
CA VAL A 34 -5.80 -1.44 0.46
C VAL A 34 -6.69 -2.13 1.49
N GLN A 35 -7.24 -3.31 1.17
CA GLN A 35 -8.06 -4.08 2.11
C GLN A 35 -7.25 -4.57 3.30
N TRP A 36 -6.00 -4.97 3.08
CA TRP A 36 -5.09 -5.37 4.16
C TRP A 36 -4.80 -4.19 5.09
N ILE A 37 -4.57 -2.98 4.56
CA ILE A 37 -4.39 -1.78 5.38
C ILE A 37 -5.71 -1.39 6.10
N ASN A 38 -6.85 -1.45 5.40
CA ASN A 38 -8.17 -1.10 5.95
C ASN A 38 -8.70 -2.09 6.99
N SER A 39 -8.30 -3.36 6.93
CA SER A 39 -8.68 -4.35 7.94
C SER A 39 -7.99 -4.12 9.29
N ALA A 40 -6.99 -3.24 9.39
CA ALA A 40 -6.34 -2.91 10.65
C ALA A 40 -7.23 -1.96 11.49
N LYS A 41 -7.85 -2.50 12.54
CA LYS A 41 -8.70 -1.73 13.46
C LYS A 41 -7.94 -0.77 14.37
N ARG A 42 -6.67 -1.04 14.64
CA ARG A 42 -5.82 -0.22 15.52
C ARG A 42 -4.94 0.72 14.68
N PRO A 43 -4.86 2.02 15.01
CA PRO A 43 -4.03 2.97 14.26
C PRO A 43 -2.56 2.53 14.18
N ALA A 44 -1.98 2.04 15.27
CA ALA A 44 -0.59 1.57 15.29
C ALA A 44 -0.34 0.40 14.31
N THR A 45 -1.28 -0.55 14.22
CA THR A 45 -1.20 -1.67 13.28
C THR A 45 -1.34 -1.20 11.84
N ARG A 46 -2.19 -0.19 11.61
CA ARG A 46 -2.39 0.40 10.30
C ARG A 46 -1.11 1.06 9.79
N THR A 47 -0.46 1.87 10.62
CA THR A 47 0.85 2.48 10.30
C THR A 47 1.90 1.42 9.99
N ALA A 48 2.01 0.38 10.83
CA ALA A 48 2.96 -0.71 10.60
C ALA A 48 2.69 -1.47 9.28
N ARG A 49 1.41 -1.66 8.89
CA ARG A 49 1.06 -2.27 7.59
C ARG A 49 1.38 -1.36 6.42
N ILE A 50 1.17 -0.05 6.55
CA ILE A 50 1.52 0.93 5.52
C ILE A 50 3.03 0.94 5.28
N GLU A 51 3.83 1.00 6.34
CA GLU A 51 5.29 0.94 6.24
C GLU A 51 5.76 -0.37 5.60
N LYS A 52 5.14 -1.49 6.00
CA LYS A 52 5.44 -2.80 5.41
C LYS A 52 5.04 -2.89 3.94
N ALA A 53 3.88 -2.37 3.57
CA ALA A 53 3.45 -2.28 2.18
C ALA A 53 4.44 -1.43 1.37
N LEU A 54 4.87 -0.28 1.89
CA LEU A 54 5.86 0.56 1.24
C LEU A 54 7.17 -0.20 0.99
N SER A 55 7.69 -0.89 2.01
CA SER A 55 8.91 -1.70 1.88
C SER A 55 8.76 -2.82 0.85
N MET A 56 7.61 -3.49 0.80
CA MET A 56 7.33 -4.53 -0.20
C MET A 56 7.26 -3.97 -1.62
N LEU A 57 6.59 -2.83 -1.81
CA LEU A 57 6.48 -2.15 -3.10
C LEU A 57 7.84 -1.62 -3.58
N GLN A 58 8.65 -1.05 -2.69
CA GLN A 58 10.03 -0.65 -3.01
C GLN A 58 10.90 -1.84 -3.40
N ALA A 59 10.71 -2.99 -2.77
CA ALA A 59 11.40 -4.23 -3.11
C ALA A 59 10.87 -4.92 -4.38
N GLY A 60 9.87 -4.34 -5.07
CA GLY A 60 9.24 -4.94 -6.25
C GLY A 60 8.48 -6.24 -5.94
N LYS A 61 8.14 -6.49 -4.67
CA LYS A 61 7.41 -7.68 -4.24
C LYS A 61 5.91 -7.44 -4.37
N LYS A 62 5.26 -8.27 -5.18
CA LYS A 62 3.80 -8.34 -5.26
C LYS A 62 3.26 -8.99 -3.98
N SER A 63 2.12 -8.53 -3.46
CA SER A 63 1.39 -9.31 -2.46
C SER A 63 1.05 -10.66 -3.10
N ARG A 64 1.42 -11.77 -2.43
CA ARG A 64 1.23 -13.12 -2.96
C ARG A 64 -0.24 -13.53 -2.88
#